data_AF-A0AAJ2AI05-F1
#
_entry.id   AF-A0AAJ2AI05-F1
#
_cell.length_a   1.000
_cell.length_b   1.000
_cell.length_c   1.000
_cell.angle_alpha   90.00
_cell.angle_beta   90.00
_cell.angle_gamma   90.00
#
_symmetry.space_group_name_H-M   'P 1'
#
loop_
_entity.id
_entity.type
_entity.pdbx_description
1 polymer ?
#
loop_
_entity_poly.entity_id
_entity_poly.type
_entity_poly.pdbx_seq_one_letter_code
_entity_poly.pdbx_strand_id
1 'polypeptide(L)'
;MTDKVGNTKPVDDDAAEENGGFRISRRALLKMAGSGAASVGIMSVTNGSGVAQEQRGETDAVVSSVSLFINGQQHRLSLDTRTTLLDALREHVHLTGTKKGCDHGQCGACTVIVDGRRINSCLSLAVMHEGNHVTTIEGLGTRTTLHPMQAAFVKHDGFQCGYCTPGQICSAVGVLDEIKAGIPSHVSADLVAAPRATNMELRERMSGNICRCGAYSNIAEAMAEVAGGQS
;
A
#
# COMPACT_ATOMS: atom_id res chain seq x y z
N MET A 1 9.55 -34.85 55.45
CA MET A 1 9.05 -33.56 55.95
C MET A 1 8.88 -32.64 54.73
N THR A 2 7.69 -32.20 54.26
CA THR A 2 6.63 -31.40 54.95
C THR A 2 7.23 -30.15 55.59
N ASP A 3 6.83 -28.90 55.40
CA ASP A 3 5.64 -28.24 54.79
C ASP A 3 6.03 -26.77 54.47
N LYS A 4 5.28 -25.90 53.76
CA LYS A 4 3.94 -25.93 53.11
C LYS A 4 3.90 -24.85 52.00
N VAL A 5 2.84 -24.80 51.18
CA VAL A 5 2.49 -23.64 50.32
C VAL A 5 1.61 -22.67 51.11
N GLY A 6 1.97 -21.37 51.11
CA GLY A 6 1.24 -20.30 51.80
C GLY A 6 0.52 -19.36 50.83
N ASN A 7 -0.78 -19.59 50.62
CA ASN A 7 -1.67 -18.73 49.84
C ASN A 7 -2.00 -17.44 50.62
N THR A 8 -1.89 -16.25 50.00
CA THR A 8 -2.44 -15.00 50.53
C THR A 8 -3.33 -14.30 49.50
N LYS A 9 -4.49 -13.84 49.98
CA LYS A 9 -5.60 -13.29 49.18
C LYS A 9 -5.34 -11.84 48.76
N PRO A 10 -6.04 -11.31 47.73
CA PRO A 10 -6.03 -9.89 47.42
C PRO A 10 -6.58 -9.06 48.58
N VAL A 11 -6.13 -7.80 48.65
CA VAL A 11 -6.64 -6.79 49.59
C VAL A 11 -7.76 -6.04 48.88
N ASP A 12 -8.99 -6.19 49.37
CA ASP A 12 -10.10 -5.30 49.08
C ASP A 12 -10.08 -4.18 50.14
N ASP A 13 -10.04 -2.91 49.70
CA ASP A 13 -10.32 -1.74 50.56
C ASP A 13 -11.18 -0.76 49.74
N ASP A 14 -12.51 -1.01 49.75
CA ASP A 14 -13.52 -0.11 49.19
C ASP A 14 -13.74 1.08 50.14
N ALA A 15 -13.12 2.22 49.86
CA ALA A 15 -13.53 3.51 50.43
C ALA A 15 -14.65 4.10 49.56
N ALA A 16 -15.89 3.99 50.04
CA ALA A 16 -17.06 4.49 49.32
C ALA A 16 -17.23 6.01 49.47
N GLU A 17 -17.14 6.73 48.34
CA GLU A 17 -17.68 8.09 48.21
C GLU A 17 -18.92 8.04 47.31
N GLU A 18 -20.08 8.43 47.84
CA GLU A 18 -21.31 8.52 47.07
C GLU A 18 -21.30 9.75 46.15
N ASN A 19 -21.38 9.53 44.84
CA ASN A 19 -21.81 10.54 43.89
C ASN A 19 -22.80 9.92 42.89
N GLY A 20 -23.97 10.55 42.73
CA GLY A 20 -25.18 9.96 42.15
C GLY A 20 -25.14 9.74 40.63
N GLY A 21 -24.43 8.70 40.19
CA GLY A 21 -24.42 8.23 38.80
C GLY A 21 -25.22 6.92 38.60
N PHE A 22 -26.25 6.94 37.74
CA PHE A 22 -27.01 5.74 37.37
C PHE A 22 -26.15 4.75 36.54
N ARG A 23 -25.54 3.75 37.19
CA ARG A 23 -24.64 2.78 36.54
C ARG A 23 -25.40 1.70 35.76
N ILE A 24 -25.79 1.99 34.52
CA ILE A 24 -26.30 0.97 33.59
C ILE A 24 -25.15 0.04 33.17
N SER A 25 -25.17 -1.20 33.64
CA SER A 25 -24.29 -2.25 33.12
C SER A 25 -24.67 -2.64 31.68
N ARG A 26 -23.68 -2.97 30.83
CA ARG A 26 -23.91 -3.58 29.50
C ARG A 26 -24.85 -4.80 29.57
N ARG A 27 -24.82 -5.53 30.69
CA ARG A 27 -25.67 -6.70 30.95
C ARG A 27 -27.14 -6.34 31.26
N ALA A 28 -27.41 -5.13 31.74
CA ALA A 28 -28.76 -4.62 31.94
C ALA A 28 -29.39 -4.18 30.62
N LEU A 29 -28.61 -3.52 29.75
CA LEU A 29 -29.06 -3.10 28.43
C LEU A 29 -29.53 -4.29 27.57
N LEU A 30 -28.75 -5.38 27.56
CA LEU A 30 -29.08 -6.62 26.85
C LEU A 30 -30.32 -7.34 27.41
N LYS A 31 -30.68 -7.12 28.68
CA LYS A 31 -31.90 -7.68 29.28
C LYS A 31 -33.16 -6.86 28.97
N MET A 32 -33.04 -5.54 28.80
CA MET A 32 -34.17 -4.68 28.44
C MET A 32 -34.59 -4.81 26.97
N ALA A 33 -33.71 -5.27 26.09
CA ALA A 33 -34.01 -5.49 24.67
C ALA A 33 -34.94 -6.70 24.39
N GLY A 34 -35.29 -7.51 25.40
CA GLY A 34 -35.96 -8.80 25.22
C GLY A 34 -37.49 -8.82 25.28
N SER A 35 -38.15 -7.72 25.63
CA SER A 35 -39.60 -7.72 25.94
C SER A 35 -40.34 -6.57 25.25
N GLY A 36 -40.82 -6.80 24.03
CA GLY A 36 -41.58 -5.82 23.25
C GLY A 36 -42.23 -6.43 22.01
N ALA A 37 -43.23 -7.30 22.19
CA ALA A 37 -43.93 -7.96 21.09
C ALA A 37 -45.46 -7.93 21.27
N ALA A 38 -46.11 -6.93 20.64
CA ALA A 38 -47.52 -6.89 20.20
C ALA A 38 -47.89 -5.42 19.84
N SER A 39 -48.68 -5.10 18.81
CA SER A 39 -49.13 -5.83 17.61
C SER A 39 -49.85 -4.85 16.65
N VAL A 40 -50.11 -5.30 15.41
CA VAL A 40 -51.01 -4.69 14.38
C VAL A 40 -50.53 -3.42 13.66
N GLY A 41 -50.47 -3.49 12.33
CA GLY A 41 -50.24 -2.32 11.47
C GLY A 41 -49.76 -2.64 10.05
N ILE A 42 -50.49 -3.46 9.28
CA ILE A 42 -50.19 -3.60 7.84
C ILE A 42 -50.66 -2.32 7.14
N MET A 43 -49.73 -1.42 6.83
CA MET A 43 -49.94 -0.33 5.89
C MET A 43 -48.95 -0.45 4.73
N SER A 44 -49.46 -0.87 3.58
CA SER A 44 -48.74 -0.82 2.31
C SER A 44 -48.55 0.63 1.87
N VAL A 45 -47.44 1.25 2.28
CA VAL A 45 -46.96 2.52 1.71
C VAL A 45 -46.25 2.29 0.39
N THR A 46 -47.00 1.83 -0.63
CA THR A 46 -46.56 1.86 -2.03
C THR A 46 -46.66 3.28 -2.56
N ASN A 47 -45.79 4.18 -2.10
CA ASN A 47 -45.68 5.53 -2.66
C ASN A 47 -44.23 6.05 -2.65
N GLY A 48 -43.29 5.17 -3.01
CA GLY A 48 -42.08 5.60 -3.69
C GLY A 48 -42.36 5.60 -5.18
N SER A 49 -42.57 6.77 -5.78
CA SER A 49 -42.43 6.91 -7.23
C SER A 49 -40.99 6.54 -7.56
N GLY A 50 -40.79 5.32 -8.03
CA GLY A 50 -39.51 4.89 -8.54
C GLY A 50 -39.13 5.80 -9.69
N VAL A 51 -38.27 6.77 -9.43
CA VAL A 51 -37.48 7.39 -10.49
C VAL A 51 -36.68 6.24 -11.05
N ALA A 52 -37.16 5.67 -12.16
CA ALA A 52 -36.43 4.67 -12.89
C ALA A 52 -35.12 5.35 -13.29
N GLN A 53 -34.04 5.03 -12.59
CA GLN A 53 -32.72 5.34 -13.07
C GLN A 53 -32.60 4.59 -14.38
N GLU A 54 -32.67 5.31 -15.49
CA GLU A 54 -32.18 4.82 -16.76
C GLU A 54 -30.75 4.35 -16.49
N GLN A 55 -30.57 3.02 -16.48
CA GLN A 55 -29.25 2.44 -16.50
C GLN A 55 -28.64 2.88 -17.82
N ARG A 56 -27.85 3.96 -17.79
CA ARG A 56 -27.00 4.34 -18.90
C ARG A 56 -26.16 3.11 -19.21
N GLY A 57 -26.40 2.53 -20.39
CA GLY A 57 -25.72 1.33 -20.81
C GLY A 57 -24.22 1.52 -20.71
N GLU A 58 -23.52 0.44 -20.37
CA GLU A 58 -22.06 0.42 -20.37
C GLU A 58 -21.56 0.87 -21.75
N THR A 59 -20.82 1.97 -21.78
CA THR A 59 -20.32 2.53 -23.04
C THR A 59 -19.21 1.62 -23.59
N ASP A 60 -19.30 1.30 -24.88
CA ASP A 60 -18.33 0.47 -25.58
C ASP A 60 -16.88 0.93 -25.36
N ALA A 61 -15.95 -0.03 -25.34
CA ALA A 61 -14.53 0.21 -25.19
C ALA A 61 -13.98 1.08 -26.33
N VAL A 62 -13.49 2.28 -26.00
CA VAL A 62 -12.75 3.12 -26.94
C VAL A 62 -11.31 2.62 -26.99
N VAL A 63 -10.92 2.02 -28.11
CA VAL A 63 -9.61 1.39 -28.30
C VAL A 63 -8.64 2.35 -29.01
N SER A 64 -7.40 2.43 -28.51
CA SER A 64 -6.29 3.17 -29.11
C SER A 64 -5.07 2.27 -29.27
N SER A 65 -4.24 2.52 -30.29
CA SER A 65 -2.90 1.94 -30.33
C SER A 65 -1.94 2.75 -29.45
N VAL A 66 -0.99 2.06 -28.82
CA VAL A 66 0.10 2.68 -28.04
C VAL A 66 1.39 1.87 -28.20
N SER A 67 2.54 2.54 -28.25
CA SER A 67 3.88 1.95 -28.27
C SER A 67 4.63 2.30 -26.98
N LEU A 68 5.06 1.28 -26.23
CA LEU A 68 5.81 1.43 -24.98
C LEU A 68 7.19 0.76 -25.10
N PHE A 69 8.24 1.34 -24.51
CA PHE A 69 9.55 0.67 -24.36
C PHE A 69 9.67 0.06 -22.97
N ILE A 70 9.22 -1.19 -22.81
CA ILE A 70 9.18 -1.89 -21.52
C ILE A 70 10.44 -2.72 -21.36
N ASN A 71 11.22 -2.45 -20.30
CA ASN A 71 12.49 -3.14 -20.00
C ASN A 71 13.46 -3.19 -21.20
N GLY A 72 13.45 -2.14 -22.03
CA GLY A 72 14.27 -2.04 -23.25
C GLY A 72 13.69 -2.68 -24.51
N GLN A 73 12.54 -3.37 -24.43
CA GLN A 73 11.84 -3.95 -25.58
C GLN A 73 10.66 -3.09 -26.01
N GLN A 74 10.44 -2.94 -27.31
CA GLN A 74 9.30 -2.17 -27.84
C GLN A 74 8.05 -3.06 -27.91
N HIS A 75 6.97 -2.64 -27.26
CA HIS A 75 5.66 -3.27 -27.31
C HIS A 75 4.65 -2.32 -27.97
N ARG A 76 4.12 -2.71 -29.13
CA ARG A 76 2.97 -2.04 -29.74
C ARG A 76 1.69 -2.78 -29.35
N LEU A 77 0.80 -2.07 -28.67
CA LEU A 77 -0.44 -2.59 -28.09
C LEU A 77 -1.65 -1.91 -28.74
N SER A 78 -2.82 -2.55 -28.60
CA SER A 78 -4.12 -1.99 -28.93
C SER A 78 -4.99 -2.17 -27.68
N LEU A 79 -5.26 -1.08 -26.97
CA LEU A 79 -5.80 -1.09 -25.61
C LEU A 79 -7.05 -0.22 -25.52
N ASP A 80 -7.95 -0.56 -24.59
CA ASP A 80 -8.95 0.40 -24.12
C ASP A 80 -8.24 1.62 -23.53
N THR A 81 -8.70 2.82 -23.86
CA THR A 81 -8.17 4.09 -23.32
C THR A 81 -8.23 4.17 -21.80
N ARG A 82 -9.10 3.39 -21.14
CA ARG A 82 -9.21 3.24 -19.68
C ARG A 82 -8.15 2.31 -19.07
N THR A 83 -7.42 1.52 -19.87
CA THR A 83 -6.41 0.58 -19.37
C THR A 83 -5.28 1.33 -18.67
N THR A 84 -5.09 1.04 -17.38
CA THR A 84 -3.98 1.59 -16.60
C THR A 84 -2.63 1.05 -17.09
N LEU A 85 -1.53 1.76 -16.86
CA LEU A 85 -0.19 1.25 -17.14
C LEU A 85 0.08 -0.05 -16.34
N LEU A 86 -0.48 -0.16 -15.13
CA LEU A 86 -0.43 -1.37 -14.32
C LEU A 86 -1.04 -2.57 -15.05
N ASP A 87 -2.24 -2.42 -15.60
CA ASP A 87 -2.95 -3.51 -16.27
C ASP A 87 -2.39 -3.79 -17.67
N ALA A 88 -1.89 -2.77 -18.38
CA ALA A 88 -1.12 -2.97 -19.62
C ALA A 88 0.09 -3.88 -19.37
N LEU A 89 0.90 -3.61 -18.34
CA LEU A 89 2.07 -4.42 -18.00
C LEU A 89 1.68 -5.86 -17.62
N ARG A 90 0.65 -6.02 -16.78
CA ARG A 90 0.30 -7.32 -16.19
C ARG A 90 -0.54 -8.20 -17.09
N GLU A 91 -1.61 -7.64 -17.66
CA GLU A 91 -2.68 -8.42 -18.30
C GLU A 91 -2.54 -8.45 -19.82
N HIS A 92 -1.84 -7.48 -20.43
CA HIS A 92 -1.55 -7.43 -21.88
C HIS A 92 -0.11 -7.79 -22.25
N VAL A 93 0.88 -7.46 -21.40
CA VAL A 93 2.31 -7.78 -21.63
C VAL A 93 2.81 -8.95 -20.75
N HIS A 94 1.99 -9.41 -19.79
CA HIS A 94 2.28 -10.55 -18.90
C HIS A 94 3.51 -10.40 -17.99
N LEU A 95 3.99 -9.17 -17.80
CA LEU A 95 4.97 -8.80 -16.77
C LEU A 95 4.26 -8.62 -15.42
N THR A 96 3.94 -9.76 -14.80
CA THR A 96 3.12 -9.84 -13.60
C THR A 96 3.86 -9.44 -12.31
N GLY A 97 5.13 -9.05 -12.36
CA GLY A 97 5.95 -8.61 -11.23
C GLY A 97 5.38 -7.39 -10.54
N THR A 98 4.94 -6.38 -11.30
CA THR A 98 4.21 -5.21 -10.77
C THR A 98 2.85 -5.64 -10.20
N LYS A 99 2.49 -5.19 -8.97
CA LYS A 99 1.34 -5.72 -8.23
C LYS A 99 0.20 -4.71 -8.06
N LYS A 100 -1.05 -5.19 -8.18
CA LYS A 100 -2.27 -4.45 -7.87
C LYS A 100 -2.67 -4.66 -6.39
N GLY A 101 -2.21 -3.76 -5.52
CA GLY A 101 -2.50 -3.86 -4.07
C GLY A 101 -3.73 -3.07 -3.59
N CYS A 102 -4.10 -1.99 -4.30
CA CYS A 102 -5.26 -1.15 -3.96
C CYS A 102 -5.96 -0.54 -5.18
N ASP A 103 -5.25 -0.35 -6.29
CA ASP A 103 -5.71 0.34 -7.51
C ASP A 103 -6.08 1.83 -7.36
N HIS A 104 -5.81 2.42 -6.19
CA HIS A 104 -6.19 3.80 -5.84
C HIS A 104 -4.97 4.64 -5.38
N GLY A 105 -3.75 4.24 -5.74
CA GLY A 105 -2.50 4.93 -5.37
C GLY A 105 -2.11 4.88 -3.88
N GLN A 106 -2.85 4.14 -3.05
CA GLN A 106 -2.72 4.15 -1.58
C GLN A 106 -1.53 3.33 -1.02
N CYS A 107 -0.90 2.44 -1.78
CA CYS A 107 0.03 1.44 -1.22
C CYS A 107 1.39 1.26 -1.90
N GLY A 108 1.65 1.86 -3.06
CA GLY A 108 2.92 1.73 -3.77
C GLY A 108 3.29 0.31 -4.28
N ALA A 109 2.44 -0.70 -4.13
CA ALA A 109 2.73 -2.05 -4.65
C ALA A 109 2.83 -2.10 -6.20
N CYS A 110 2.32 -1.06 -6.86
CA CYS A 110 2.31 -0.85 -8.31
C CYS A 110 3.43 0.08 -8.81
N THR A 111 4.44 0.39 -7.98
CA THR A 111 5.51 1.31 -8.40
C THR A 111 6.33 0.72 -9.56
N VAL A 112 6.45 1.50 -10.62
CA VAL A 112 7.36 1.29 -11.76
C VAL A 112 8.14 2.57 -12.02
N ILE A 113 9.21 2.50 -12.81
CA ILE A 113 10.00 3.68 -13.19
C ILE A 113 9.67 4.03 -14.64
N VAL A 114 9.19 5.25 -14.90
CA VAL A 114 8.96 5.78 -16.26
C VAL A 114 9.94 6.93 -16.50
N ASP A 115 10.77 6.82 -17.54
CA ASP A 115 11.82 7.79 -17.89
C ASP A 115 12.67 8.23 -16.68
N GLY A 116 13.11 7.26 -15.86
CA GLY A 116 13.89 7.49 -14.65
C GLY A 116 13.09 7.98 -13.42
N ARG A 117 11.77 8.19 -13.53
CA ARG A 117 10.92 8.66 -12.43
C ARG A 117 9.99 7.56 -11.93
N ARG A 118 10.02 7.26 -10.62
CA ARG A 118 9.08 6.29 -10.02
C ARG A 118 7.66 6.85 -9.98
N ILE A 119 6.67 6.05 -10.39
CA ILE A 119 5.24 6.40 -10.37
C ILE A 119 4.35 5.23 -9.92
N ASN A 120 3.15 5.54 -9.42
CA ASN A 120 2.10 4.55 -9.19
C ASN A 120 1.38 4.21 -10.51
N SER A 121 1.70 3.06 -11.12
CA SER A 121 1.16 2.68 -12.44
C SER A 121 -0.37 2.45 -12.49
N CYS A 122 -1.05 2.28 -11.35
CA CYS A 122 -2.52 2.23 -11.30
C CYS A 122 -3.20 3.60 -11.53
N LEU A 123 -2.51 4.72 -11.26
CA LEU A 123 -3.05 6.07 -11.43
C LEU A 123 -2.54 6.75 -12.71
N SER A 124 -2.23 5.96 -13.74
CA SER A 124 -1.75 6.47 -15.02
C SER A 124 -2.27 5.56 -16.14
N LEU A 125 -2.84 6.14 -17.19
CA LEU A 125 -3.39 5.39 -18.32
C LEU A 125 -2.27 5.00 -19.28
N ALA A 126 -2.30 3.79 -19.83
CA ALA A 126 -1.25 3.32 -20.74
C ALA A 126 -1.07 4.24 -21.96
N VAL A 127 -2.18 4.78 -22.50
CA VAL A 127 -2.20 5.72 -23.63
C VAL A 127 -1.54 7.08 -23.34
N MET A 128 -1.22 7.40 -22.07
CA MET A 128 -0.46 8.61 -21.72
C MET A 128 1.05 8.44 -21.91
N HIS A 129 1.54 7.22 -22.18
CA HIS A 129 2.96 6.85 -22.18
C HIS A 129 3.51 6.51 -23.58
N GLU A 130 2.92 7.05 -24.65
CA GLU A 130 3.37 6.82 -26.03
C GLU A 130 4.85 7.18 -26.21
N GLY A 131 5.68 6.17 -26.49
CA GLY A 131 7.12 6.29 -26.68
C GLY A 131 7.96 6.32 -25.40
N ASN A 132 7.35 6.34 -24.20
CA ASN A 132 8.09 6.39 -22.94
C ASN A 132 8.78 5.04 -22.62
N HIS A 133 9.86 5.12 -21.83
CA HIS A 133 10.60 3.97 -21.32
C HIS A 133 10.09 3.57 -19.93
N VAL A 134 9.61 2.33 -19.80
CA VAL A 134 9.06 1.78 -18.56
C VAL A 134 9.97 0.66 -18.04
N THR A 135 10.50 0.81 -16.83
CA THR A 135 11.26 -0.23 -16.13
C THR A 135 10.42 -0.81 -15.00
N THR A 136 10.20 -2.13 -15.04
CA THR A 136 9.53 -2.91 -14.00
C THR A 136 10.55 -3.66 -13.14
N ILE A 137 10.09 -4.40 -12.12
CA ILE A 137 10.98 -5.22 -11.27
C ILE A 137 11.79 -6.24 -12.08
N GLU A 138 11.19 -6.79 -13.15
CA GLU A 138 11.83 -7.72 -14.08
C GLU A 138 12.95 -7.07 -14.91
N GLY A 139 12.89 -5.76 -15.14
CA GLY A 139 13.92 -5.00 -15.85
C GLY A 139 15.13 -4.63 -15.01
N LEU A 140 15.00 -4.61 -13.67
CA LEU A 140 16.11 -4.30 -12.76
C LEU A 140 17.09 -5.48 -12.62
N GLY A 141 16.60 -6.72 -12.70
CA GLY A 141 17.43 -7.90 -12.55
C GLY A 141 16.63 -9.20 -12.55
N THR A 142 17.33 -10.31 -12.76
CA THR A 142 16.76 -11.65 -12.92
C THR A 142 17.21 -12.58 -11.79
N ARG A 143 16.63 -13.79 -11.71
CA ARG A 143 17.00 -14.80 -10.71
C ARG A 143 18.48 -15.22 -10.76
N THR A 144 19.16 -15.04 -11.89
CA THR A 144 20.58 -15.37 -12.09
C THR A 144 21.49 -14.14 -12.05
N THR A 145 20.94 -12.93 -12.10
CA THR A 145 21.69 -11.67 -12.11
C THR A 145 20.85 -10.62 -11.41
N LEU A 146 20.94 -10.60 -10.08
CA LEU A 146 20.19 -9.69 -9.22
C LEU A 146 20.75 -8.27 -9.31
N HIS A 147 19.87 -7.28 -9.34
CA HIS A 147 20.23 -5.89 -9.05
C HIS A 147 20.85 -5.80 -7.64
N PRO A 148 21.81 -4.89 -7.35
CA PRO A 148 22.33 -4.70 -5.99
C PRO A 148 21.23 -4.50 -4.94
N MET A 149 20.16 -3.76 -5.28
CA MET A 149 18.99 -3.60 -4.40
C MET A 149 18.21 -4.90 -4.19
N GLN A 150 18.06 -5.75 -5.21
CA GLN A 150 17.42 -7.07 -5.05
C GLN A 150 18.28 -7.98 -4.15
N ALA A 151 19.60 -7.95 -4.32
CA ALA A 151 20.54 -8.72 -3.49
C ALA A 151 20.54 -8.25 -2.03
N ALA A 152 20.51 -6.93 -1.79
CA ALA A 152 20.41 -6.36 -0.44
C ALA A 152 19.09 -6.73 0.25
N PHE A 153 17.96 -6.68 -0.47
CA PHE A 153 16.67 -7.13 0.05
C PHE A 153 16.67 -8.61 0.45
N VAL A 154 17.41 -9.48 -0.25
CA VAL A 154 17.60 -10.89 0.14
C VAL A 154 18.51 -11.01 1.37
N LYS A 155 19.62 -10.27 1.40
CA LYS A 155 20.62 -10.30 2.48
C LYS A 155 20.05 -9.87 3.84
N HIS A 156 19.20 -8.84 3.85
CA HIS A 156 18.64 -8.25 5.06
C HIS A 156 17.24 -8.77 5.42
N ASP A 157 16.71 -9.76 4.69
CA ASP A 157 15.32 -10.23 4.84
C ASP A 157 14.30 -9.06 4.71
N GLY A 158 14.50 -8.23 3.68
CA GLY A 158 13.69 -7.02 3.37
C GLY A 158 12.28 -7.32 2.85
N PHE A 159 11.75 -8.52 3.07
CA PHE A 159 10.42 -8.95 2.62
C PHE A 159 9.94 -10.16 3.43
N GLN A 160 8.65 -10.48 3.32
CA GLN A 160 8.10 -11.75 3.82
C GLN A 160 7.18 -12.36 2.75
N CYS A 161 5.92 -11.89 2.64
CA CYS A 161 4.97 -12.41 1.64
C CYS A 161 5.31 -12.08 0.17
N GLY A 162 6.37 -11.30 -0.07
CA GLY A 162 6.82 -10.87 -1.40
C GLY A 162 5.92 -9.86 -2.13
N TYR A 163 4.68 -9.63 -1.69
CA TYR A 163 3.69 -8.90 -2.49
C TYR A 163 4.01 -7.42 -2.70
N CYS A 164 4.49 -6.72 -1.67
CA CYS A 164 4.91 -5.31 -1.81
C CYS A 164 6.31 -5.16 -2.43
N THR A 165 7.13 -6.21 -2.41
CA THR A 165 8.57 -6.18 -2.69
C THR A 165 8.94 -5.62 -4.08
N PRO A 166 8.22 -5.92 -5.17
CA PRO A 166 8.43 -5.28 -6.47
C PRO A 166 8.35 -3.76 -6.40
N GLY A 167 7.28 -3.22 -5.80
CA GLY A 167 7.09 -1.79 -5.62
C GLY A 167 8.13 -1.18 -4.67
N GLN A 168 8.47 -1.88 -3.58
CA GLN A 168 9.53 -1.45 -2.64
C GLN A 168 10.87 -1.31 -3.36
N ILE A 169 11.29 -2.28 -4.17
CA ILE A 169 12.59 -2.26 -4.86
C ILE A 169 12.61 -1.18 -5.97
N CYS A 170 11.54 -1.06 -6.77
CA CYS A 170 11.44 0.01 -7.77
C CYS A 170 11.47 1.41 -7.13
N SER A 171 10.74 1.61 -6.02
CA SER A 171 10.82 2.84 -5.25
C SER A 171 12.21 3.07 -4.66
N ALA A 172 12.83 2.06 -4.08
CA ALA A 172 14.13 2.18 -3.43
C ALA A 172 15.24 2.63 -4.39
N VAL A 173 15.24 2.12 -5.62
CA VAL A 173 16.13 2.60 -6.69
C VAL A 173 15.83 4.08 -7.01
N GLY A 174 14.56 4.43 -7.27
CA GLY A 174 14.16 5.81 -7.55
C GLY A 174 14.48 6.79 -6.41
N VAL A 175 14.39 6.36 -5.14
CA VAL A 175 14.75 7.17 -3.96
C VAL A 175 16.23 7.53 -3.94
N LEU A 176 17.11 6.57 -4.26
CA LEU A 176 18.55 6.84 -4.28
C LEU A 176 18.93 7.77 -5.44
N ASP A 177 18.27 7.64 -6.59
CA ASP A 177 18.43 8.58 -7.71
C ASP A 177 17.85 9.97 -7.39
N GLU A 178 16.69 10.07 -6.71
CA GLU A 178 16.12 11.34 -6.23
C GLU A 178 17.07 12.08 -5.26
N ILE A 179 17.68 11.36 -4.32
CA ILE A 179 18.66 11.90 -3.37
C ILE A 179 19.91 12.38 -4.13
N LYS A 180 20.44 11.56 -5.04
CA LYS A 180 21.59 11.89 -5.89
C LYS A 180 21.32 13.10 -6.80
N ALA A 181 20.08 13.29 -7.25
CA ALA A 181 19.62 14.44 -8.02
C ALA A 181 19.38 15.70 -7.19
N GLY A 182 19.56 15.66 -5.86
CA GLY A 182 19.42 16.82 -4.98
C GLY A 182 17.98 17.15 -4.57
N ILE A 183 17.00 16.27 -4.82
CA ILE A 183 15.59 16.55 -4.55
C ILE A 183 15.34 16.48 -3.03
N PRO A 184 14.84 17.53 -2.36
CA PRO A 184 14.55 17.50 -0.92
C PRO A 184 13.32 16.64 -0.60
N SER A 185 13.13 16.30 0.68
CA SER A 185 11.94 15.64 1.22
C SER A 185 11.36 16.41 2.40
N HIS A 186 10.26 15.93 2.99
CA HIS A 186 9.65 16.53 4.17
C HIS A 186 10.59 16.60 5.39
N VAL A 187 11.58 15.71 5.47
CA VAL A 187 12.54 15.64 6.59
C VAL A 187 13.90 16.29 6.29
N SER A 188 14.06 16.93 5.12
CA SER A 188 15.28 17.66 4.79
C SER A 188 15.41 18.93 5.66
N ALA A 189 16.38 18.95 6.57
CA ALA A 189 16.57 20.04 7.54
C ALA A 189 17.03 21.38 6.91
N ASP A 190 17.62 21.33 5.72
CA ASP A 190 17.99 22.47 4.90
C ASP A 190 17.56 22.18 3.46
N LEU A 191 16.78 23.08 2.87
CA LEU A 191 16.21 22.94 1.53
C LEU A 191 17.16 23.37 0.40
N VAL A 192 18.29 24.03 0.72
CA VAL A 192 19.32 24.39 -0.28
C VAL A 192 20.56 23.50 -0.21
N ALA A 193 20.70 22.68 0.83
CA ALA A 193 21.76 21.68 0.94
C ALA A 193 21.41 20.40 0.16
N ALA A 194 22.45 19.70 -0.34
CA ALA A 194 22.26 18.39 -0.93
C ALA A 194 21.80 17.36 0.14
N PRO A 195 20.68 16.64 -0.08
CA PRO A 195 20.20 15.62 0.83
C PRO A 195 21.18 14.44 0.90
N ARG A 196 21.18 13.75 2.04
CA ARG A 196 21.98 12.53 2.25
C ARG A 196 21.04 11.35 2.50
N ALA A 197 21.47 10.14 2.12
CA ALA A 197 20.76 8.89 2.34
C ALA A 197 20.74 8.47 3.84
N THR A 198 20.21 9.32 4.71
CA THR A 198 20.06 9.06 6.14
C THR A 198 18.88 8.15 6.42
N ASN A 199 18.93 7.42 7.55
CA ASN A 199 17.84 6.56 8.01
C ASN A 199 16.45 7.26 8.09
N MET A 200 16.40 8.59 8.26
CA MET A 200 15.17 9.38 8.22
C MET A 200 14.72 9.69 6.79
N GLU A 201 15.63 10.17 5.93
CA GLU A 201 15.36 10.48 4.53
C GLU A 201 14.88 9.24 3.75
N LEU A 202 15.49 8.08 4.00
CA LEU A 202 15.06 6.82 3.39
C LEU A 202 13.65 6.41 3.84
N ARG A 203 13.33 6.54 5.14
CA ARG A 203 11.98 6.22 5.66
C ARG A 203 10.91 7.14 5.11
N GLU A 204 11.16 8.45 5.11
CA GLU A 204 10.23 9.46 4.57
C GLU A 204 9.93 9.20 3.09
N ARG A 205 10.97 9.04 2.27
CA ARG A 205 10.80 8.88 0.82
C ARG A 205 10.22 7.52 0.41
N MET A 206 10.26 6.52 1.30
CA MET A 206 9.63 5.21 1.12
C MET A 206 8.24 5.10 1.75
N SER A 207 7.74 6.13 2.44
CA SER A 207 6.45 6.12 3.14
C SER A 207 5.25 5.78 2.23
N GLY A 208 5.34 6.09 0.93
CA GLY A 208 4.34 5.73 -0.09
C GLY A 208 4.27 4.23 -0.45
N ASN A 209 5.18 3.39 0.05
CA ASN A 209 5.21 1.95 -0.22
C ASN A 209 4.89 1.16 1.06
N ILE A 210 3.66 0.67 1.16
CA ILE A 210 3.14 0.01 2.37
C ILE A 210 3.54 -1.48 2.39
N CYS A 211 4.13 -1.92 3.51
CA CYS A 211 4.42 -3.32 3.81
C CYS A 211 3.55 -3.80 4.99
N ARG A 212 2.50 -4.57 4.73
CA ARG A 212 1.62 -5.08 5.81
C ARG A 212 2.31 -6.13 6.70
N CYS A 213 3.35 -6.79 6.19
CA CYS A 213 4.23 -7.69 6.95
C CYS A 213 5.15 -6.97 7.94
N GLY A 214 5.32 -5.64 7.82
CA GLY A 214 6.12 -4.86 8.76
C GLY A 214 7.64 -4.92 8.56
N ALA A 215 8.13 -5.38 7.41
CA ALA A 215 9.58 -5.52 7.12
C ALA A 215 10.36 -4.19 6.95
N TYR A 216 9.84 -3.07 7.47
CA TYR A 216 10.35 -1.72 7.17
C TYR A 216 11.78 -1.46 7.66
N SER A 217 12.18 -2.01 8.81
CA SER A 217 13.56 -1.88 9.31
C SER A 217 14.57 -2.53 8.36
N ASN A 218 14.32 -3.79 8.01
CA ASN A 218 15.09 -4.59 7.07
C ASN A 218 15.17 -3.96 5.67
N ILE A 219 14.06 -3.35 5.20
CA ILE A 219 14.03 -2.58 3.95
C ILE A 219 14.96 -1.35 4.03
N ALA A 220 14.94 -0.61 5.15
CA ALA A 220 15.81 0.54 5.34
C ALA A 220 17.31 0.13 5.43
N GLU A 221 17.62 -0.98 6.08
CA GLU A 221 18.98 -1.55 6.16
C GLU A 221 19.50 -1.99 4.78
N ALA A 222 18.66 -2.66 3.97
CA ALA A 222 18.99 -3.00 2.59
C ALA A 222 19.29 -1.76 1.73
N MET A 223 18.51 -0.69 1.90
CA MET A 223 18.74 0.57 1.18
C MET A 223 20.00 1.31 1.67
N ALA A 224 20.28 1.30 2.97
CA ALA A 224 21.48 1.91 3.55
C ALA A 224 22.76 1.26 3.00
N GLU A 225 22.81 -0.08 2.91
CA GLU A 225 23.93 -0.81 2.30
C GLU A 225 24.18 -0.40 0.85
N VAL A 226 23.12 -0.34 0.02
CA VAL A 226 23.26 0.05 -1.40
C VAL A 226 23.66 1.52 -1.55
N ALA A 227 23.24 2.39 -0.62
CA ALA A 227 23.67 3.79 -0.57
C ALA A 227 25.12 3.98 -0.08
N GLY A 228 25.81 2.92 0.34
CA GLY A 228 27.15 2.99 0.95
C GLY A 228 27.16 3.56 2.38
N GLY A 229 26.00 3.60 3.04
CA GLY A 229 25.86 3.97 4.44
C GLY A 229 26.04 2.77 5.38
N GLN A 230 26.48 3.05 6.60
CA GLN A 230 26.33 2.12 7.72
C GLN A 230 25.07 2.53 8.50
N SER A 231 24.26 1.54 8.89
CA SER A 231 22.97 1.71 9.59
C SER A 231 23.08 2.37 10.96
#